data_AF-A0A013VIX3-F1
#
_entry.id   AF-A0A013VIX3-F1
#
_cell.length_a   1.000
_cell.length_b   1.000
_cell.length_c   1.000
_cell.angle_alpha   90.00
_cell.angle_beta   90.00
_cell.angle_gamma   90.00
#
_symmetry.space_group_name_H-M   'P 1'
#
loop_
_entity.id
_entity.type
_entity.pdbx_description
1 polymer ?
#
loop_
_entity_poly.entity_id
_entity_poly.type
_entity_poly.pdbx_seq_one_letter_code
_entity_poly.pdbx_strand_id
1 'polypeptide(L)' 'MTGLQQPDEAECWAEARKLIDQYGDDVGPYLQMMIDVLMEEREHELFLKWVVIRNCVGMIVNSQGTTSQQ' A
#
# COMPACT_ATOMS: atom_id res chain seq x y z
N MET A 1 -22.99 -7.36 -13.47
CA MET A 1 -22.05 -7.93 -12.48
C MET A 1 -20.68 -7.39 -12.83
N THR A 2 -20.34 -6.19 -12.35
CA THR A 2 -18.96 -5.69 -12.43
C THR A 2 -18.18 -6.45 -11.36
N GLY A 3 -17.42 -7.46 -11.79
CA GLY A 3 -16.47 -8.13 -10.92
C GLY A 3 -15.44 -7.10 -10.47
N LEU A 4 -15.15 -7.05 -9.17
CA LEU A 4 -14.12 -6.21 -8.59
C LEU A 4 -12.84 -6.36 -9.43
N GLN A 5 -12.45 -5.31 -10.14
CA GLN A 5 -11.25 -5.32 -10.96
C GLN A 5 -10.05 -5.47 -10.02
N GLN A 6 -9.24 -6.50 -10.25
CA GLN A 6 -8.03 -6.67 -9.46
C GLN A 6 -7.09 -5.48 -9.72
N PRO A 7 -6.50 -4.89 -8.66
CA PRO A 7 -5.51 -3.84 -8.82
C PRO A 7 -4.32 -4.34 -9.64
N ASP A 8 -3.85 -3.52 -10.58
CA ASP A 8 -2.62 -3.84 -11.31
C ASP A 8 -1.44 -3.86 -10.32
N GLU A 9 -0.76 -5.00 -10.26
CA GLU A 9 0.30 -5.22 -9.27
C GLU A 9 1.49 -4.29 -9.52
N ALA A 10 1.88 -4.08 -10.79
CA ALA A 10 3.02 -3.23 -11.15
C ALA A 10 2.75 -1.75 -10.80
N GLU A 11 1.52 -1.28 -11.01
CA GLU A 11 1.07 0.03 -10.53
C GLU A 11 1.14 0.12 -9.00
N CYS A 12 0.68 -0.90 -8.28
CA CYS A 12 0.73 -0.92 -6.82
C CYS A 12 2.17 -0.87 -6.28
N TRP A 13 3.10 -1.59 -6.91
CA TRP A 13 4.53 -1.54 -6.57
C TRP A 13 5.15 -0.18 -6.85
N ALA A 14 4.83 0.44 -7.99
CA ALA A 14 5.31 1.77 -8.33
C ALA A 14 4.79 2.82 -7.34
N GLU A 15 3.51 2.74 -6.98
CA GLU A 15 2.90 3.66 -6.03
C GLU A 15 3.45 3.45 -4.61
N ALA A 16 3.66 2.21 -4.18
CA ALA A 16 4.29 1.91 -2.89
C ALA A 16 5.67 2.57 -2.74
N ARG A 17 6.49 2.57 -3.80
CA ARG A 17 7.81 3.23 -3.79
C ARG A 17 7.69 4.74 -3.68
N LYS A 18 6.79 5.36 -4.45
CA LYS A 18 6.53 6.80 -4.33
C LYS A 18 6.06 7.19 -2.93
N LEU A 19 5.19 6.39 -2.32
CA LEU A 19 4.69 6.65 -0.97
C LEU A 19 5.79 6.52 0.08
N ILE A 20 6.68 5.54 -0.05
CA ILE A 20 7.86 5.43 0.81
C ILE A 20 8.77 6.65 0.62
N ASP A 21 9.05 7.05 -0.62
CA ASP A 21 9.90 8.21 -0.89
C ASP A 21 9.29 9.53 -0.38
N GLN A 22 7.96 9.65 -0.41
CA GLN A 22 7.24 10.84 0.01
C GLN A 22 7.05 10.93 1.53
N TYR A 23 6.69 9.83 2.18
CA TYR A 23 6.27 9.81 3.58
C TYR A 23 7.33 9.20 4.53
N GLY A 24 8.33 8.49 4.01
CA GLY A 24 9.37 7.86 4.83
C GLY A 24 8.76 6.96 5.91
N ASP A 25 9.13 7.21 7.18
CA ASP A 25 8.63 6.46 8.34
C ASP A 25 7.11 6.65 8.57
N ASP A 26 6.53 7.75 8.08
CA ASP A 26 5.10 8.05 8.22
C ASP A 26 4.23 7.32 7.18
N VAL A 27 4.83 6.55 6.27
CA VAL A 27 4.10 5.80 5.24
C VAL A 27 3.09 4.82 5.84
N GLY A 28 3.42 4.20 6.97
CA GLY A 28 2.53 3.25 7.67
C GLY A 28 1.25 3.92 8.20
N PRO A 29 1.37 4.96 9.06
CA PRO A 29 0.22 5.76 9.51
C PRO A 29 -0.61 6.34 8.37
N TYR A 30 0.04 6.85 7.31
CA TYR A 30 -0.65 7.39 6.14
C TYR A 30 -1.50 6.33 5.43
N LEU A 31 -0.94 5.14 5.17
CA LEU A 31 -1.67 4.04 4.55
C LEU A 31 -2.86 3.59 5.39
N GLN A 32 -2.72 3.55 6.72
CA GLN A 32 -3.82 3.18 7.61
C GLN A 32 -4.96 4.20 7.53
N MET A 33 -4.64 5.49 7.55
CA MET A 33 -5.63 6.57 7.41
C MET A 33 -6.41 6.45 6.09
N MET A 34 -5.72 6.20 4.98
CA MET A 34 -6.37 6.04 3.67
C MET A 34 -7.31 4.83 3.64
N ILE A 35 -6.90 3.71 4.23
CA ILE A 35 -7.74 2.51 4.34
C ILE A 35 -8.99 2.78 5.17
N ASP A 36 -8.85 3.48 6.30
CA ASP A 36 -9.97 3.79 7.19
C ASP A 36 -11.02 4.67 6.50
N VAL A 37 -10.57 5.71 5.79
CA VAL A 37 -11.45 6.59 4.99
C VAL A 37 -12.22 5.78 3.94
N LEU A 38 -11.55 4.90 3.20
CA LEU A 38 -12.19 4.10 2.14
C LEU A 38 -13.17 3.06 2.69
N MET A 39 -12.94 2.56 3.90
CA MET A 39 -13.92 1.71 4.59
C MET A 39 -15.16 2.50 4.99
N GLU A 40 -14.99 3.73 5.49
CA GLU A 40 -16.08 4.61 5.88
C GLU A 40 -16.93 5.00 4.66
N GLU A 41 -16.28 5.35 3.56
CA GLU A 41 -16.92 5.73 2.28
C GLU A 41 -17.47 4.53 1.50
N ARG A 42 -17.15 3.29 1.91
CA ARG A 42 -17.53 2.03 1.24
C ARG A 42 -17.03 1.93 -0.21
N GLU A 43 -15.91 2.58 -0.48
CA GLU A 43 -15.23 2.57 -1.78
C GLU A 43 -14.41 1.28 -1.95
N HIS A 44 -15.11 0.15 -2.12
CA HIS A 44 -14.51 -1.20 -2.06
C HIS A 44 -13.42 -1.47 -3.11
N GLU A 45 -13.53 -0.90 -4.31
CA GLU A 45 -12.51 -1.06 -5.36
C GLU A 45 -11.20 -0.34 -4.99
N LEU A 46 -11.32 0.89 -4.49
CA LEU A 46 -10.18 1.67 -4.01
C LEU A 46 -9.59 1.04 -2.76
N PHE A 47 -10.43 0.58 -1.82
CA PHE A 47 -10.00 -0.14 -0.63
C PHE A 47 -9.08 -1.32 -0.98
N LEU A 48 -9.47 -2.16 -1.94
CA LEU A 48 -8.64 -3.30 -2.38
C LEU A 48 -7.28 -2.85 -2.92
N LYS A 49 -7.25 -1.78 -3.73
CA LYS A 49 -6.00 -1.21 -4.24
C LYS A 49 -5.08 -0.74 -3.10
N TRP A 50 -5.62 -0.02 -2.13
CA TRP A 50 -4.82 0.48 -1.00
C TRP A 50 -4.31 -0.61 -0.06
N VAL A 51 -5.07 -1.70 0.11
CA VAL A 51 -4.60 -2.89 0.85
C VAL A 51 -3.42 -3.55 0.14
N VAL A 52 -3.47 -3.69 -1.20
CA VAL A 52 -2.35 -4.25 -1.97
C VAL A 52 -1.12 -3.34 -1.87
N ILE A 53 -1.27 -2.02 -2.01
CA ILE A 53 -0.18 -1.05 -1.84
C ILE A 53 0.46 -1.17 -0.46
N ARG A 54 -0.34 -1.28 0.62
CA ARG A 54 0.18 -1.49 1.98
C ARG A 54 1.03 -2.75 2.10
N ASN A 55 0.61 -3.84 1.46
CA ASN A 55 1.39 -5.08 1.43
C ASN A 55 2.72 -4.89 0.68
N CYS A 56 2.70 -4.23 -0.48
CA CYS A 56 3.91 -3.88 -1.22
C CYS A 56 4.88 -3.05 -0.36
N VAL A 57 4.38 -2.03 0.35
CA VAL A 57 5.20 -1.22 1.27
C VAL A 57 5.82 -2.09 2.37
N GLY A 58 5.03 -2.96 3.00
CA GLY A 58 5.53 -3.89 4.01
C GLY A 58 6.64 -4.80 3.46
N MET A 59 6.49 -5.31 2.24
CA MET A 59 7.53 -6.12 1.60
C MET A 59 8.80 -5.31 1.31
N ILE A 60 8.67 -4.07 0.80
CA ILE A 60 9.82 -3.22 0.49
C ILE A 60 10.59 -2.89 1.77
N VAL A 61 9.91 -2.38 2.79
CA VAL A 61 10.52 -1.96 4.06
C VAL A 61 11.17 -3.15 4.77
N ASN A 62 10.49 -4.30 4.84
CA ASN A 62 11.05 -5.50 5.45
C ASN A 62 12.23 -6.07 4.65
N SER A 63 12.23 -5.95 3.31
CA SER A 63 13.36 -6.37 2.47
C SER A 63 14.58 -5.45 2.59
N GLN A 64 14.39 -4.17 2.90
CA GLN A 64 15.48 -3.26 3.20
C GLN A 64 16.09 -3.53 4.59
N GLY A 65 15.28 -3.99 5.55
CA GLY A 65 15.72 -4.35 6.90
C GLY A 65 16.63 -5.58 6.99
N THR A 66 16.76 -6.39 5.93
CA THR A 66 17.62 -7.61 5.94
C THR A 66 19.11 -7.36 5.68
N THR A 67 19.57 -6.12 5.57
CA THR A 67 21.01 -5.80 5.31
C THR A 67 21.82 -5.47 6.59
N SER A 68 21.38 -5.90 7.77
CA SER A 68 22.13 -5.65 9.03
C SER A 68 22.22 -6.86 9.97
N GLN A 69 22.35 -8.05 9.40
CA GLN A 69 22.89 -9.22 10.12
C GLN A 69 23.81 -10.03 9.21
N GLN A 70 25.01 -9.52 8.94
CA GLN A 70 26.20 -10.32 8.65
C GLN A 70 27.42 -9.64 9.26
#